data_AF-A0A3L7XC54-F1
#
_entry.id   AF-A0A3L7XC54-F1
#
_cell.length_a   1.000
_cell.length_b   1.000
_cell.length_c   1.000
_cell.angle_alpha   90.00
_cell.angle_beta   90.00
_cell.angle_gamma   90.00
#
_symmetry.space_group_name_H-M   'P 1'
#
loop_
_entity.id
_entity.type
_entity.pdbx_description
1 polymer ?
#
loop_
_entity_poly.entity_id
_entity_poly.type
_entity_poly.pdbx_seq_one_letter_code
_entity_poly.pdbx_strand_id
1 'polypeptide(L)' 'MFENAERRIFDVKPYLRRGIFARLQNRATFRAVRVIAGSVEWPGELDLSYDTLYLESQPVADVAVTEAVAA' A
#
# COMPACT_ATOMS: atom_id res chain seq x y z
N MET A 1 -4.12 2.05 6.04
CA MET A 1 -4.46 3.20 6.90
C MET A 1 -3.25 3.46 7.76
N PHE A 2 -2.86 4.71 7.92
CA PHE A 2 -1.73 5.13 8.73
C PHE A 2 -2.21 5.54 10.14
N GLU A 3 -1.28 5.75 11.07
CA GLU A 3 -1.60 6.07 12.48
C GLU A 3 -2.39 7.37 12.62
N ASN A 4 -2.21 8.32 11.71
CA ASN A 4 -2.94 9.58 11.66
C ASN A 4 -4.32 9.48 10.97
N ALA A 5 -4.86 8.26 10.87
CA ALA A 5 -6.11 7.94 10.19
C ALA A 5 -6.14 8.15 8.66
N GLU A 6 -5.05 8.59 8.05
CA GLU A 6 -5.01 8.75 6.61
C GLU A 6 -5.11 7.41 5.88
N ARG A 7 -5.87 7.42 4.78
CA ARG A 7 -5.87 6.36 3.79
C ARG A 7 -5.17 6.87 2.55
N ARG A 8 -4.25 6.07 2.03
CA ARG A 8 -3.44 6.42 0.87
C ARG A 8 -3.32 5.21 -0.06
N ILE A 9 -3.14 5.46 -1.36
CA ILE A 9 -2.88 4.43 -2.38
C ILE A 9 -1.45 4.58 -2.85
N PHE A 10 -0.68 3.50 -2.72
CA PHE A 10 0.66 3.39 -3.28
C PHE A 10 0.62 2.57 -4.58
N ASP A 11 1.01 3.17 -5.71
CA ASP A 11 1.10 2.44 -6.98
C ASP A 11 2.47 1.75 -7.11
N VAL A 12 2.48 0.42 -7.00
CA VAL A 12 3.71 -0.36 -7.12
C VAL A 12 4.19 -0.52 -8.57
N LYS A 13 3.36 -0.20 -9.58
CA LYS A 13 3.68 -0.44 -11.01
C LYS A 13 5.04 0.13 -11.47
N PRO A 14 5.47 1.34 -11.05
CA PRO A 14 6.77 1.88 -11.45
C PRO A 14 7.97 1.04 -10.98
N TYR A 15 7.78 0.27 -9.91
CA TYR A 15 8.79 -0.58 -9.29
C TYR A 15 8.90 -1.95 -9.96
N LEU A 16 7.82 -2.44 -10.59
CA LEU A 16 7.74 -3.81 -11.13
C LEU A 16 8.76 -4.13 -12.22
N ARG A 17 9.45 -3.14 -12.79
CA ARG A 17 10.49 -3.37 -13.82
C ARG A 17 11.92 -3.18 -13.30
N ARG A 18 12.09 -3.01 -11.99
CA ARG A 18 13.37 -2.64 -11.36
C ARG A 18 13.80 -3.68 -10.35
N GLY A 19 15.01 -4.22 -10.52
CA GLY A 19 15.68 -5.06 -9.52
C GLY A 19 14.79 -6.16 -8.92
N ILE A 20 14.86 -6.30 -7.60
CA ILE A 20 14.15 -7.35 -6.85
C ILE A 20 12.62 -7.21 -6.94
N PHE A 21 12.10 -6.00 -7.17
CA PHE A 21 10.67 -5.72 -7.32
C PHE A 21 10.04 -6.30 -8.59
N ALA A 22 10.83 -6.74 -9.56
CA ALA A 22 10.30 -7.52 -10.69
C ALA A 22 9.59 -8.82 -10.26
N ARG A 23 9.96 -9.38 -9.09
CA ARG A 23 9.31 -10.57 -8.52
C ARG A 23 7.84 -10.33 -8.15
N LEU A 24 7.44 -9.08 -7.91
CA LEU A 24 6.07 -8.70 -7.62
C LEU A 24 5.15 -8.73 -8.86
N GLN A 25 5.69 -8.91 -10.07
CA GLN A 25 4.85 -9.21 -11.25
C GLN A 25 4.14 -10.57 -11.10
N ASN A 26 4.72 -11.50 -10.32
CA ASN A 26 4.02 -12.73 -9.95
C ASN A 26 2.91 -12.41 -8.96
N ARG A 27 1.67 -12.68 -9.36
CA ARG A 27 0.48 -12.34 -8.57
C ARG A 27 0.39 -13.08 -7.24
N ALA A 28 0.94 -14.30 -7.14
CA ALA A 28 1.00 -15.03 -5.88
C ALA A 28 1.99 -14.38 -4.91
N THR A 29 3.17 -13.99 -5.41
CA THR A 29 4.13 -13.20 -4.62
C THR A 29 3.50 -11.89 -4.18
N PHE A 30 2.93 -11.10 -5.08
CA PHE A 30 2.31 -9.81 -4.76
C PHE A 30 1.23 -9.92 -3.68
N ARG A 31 0.40 -10.97 -3.73
CA ARG A 31 -0.66 -11.22 -2.74
C ARG A 31 -0.14 -11.69 -1.38
N ALA A 32 1.10 -12.14 -1.28
CA ALA A 32 1.71 -12.58 -0.02
C ALA A 32 2.22 -11.42 0.85
N VAL A 33 1.83 -10.18 0.52
CA VAL A 33 2.16 -8.95 1.23
C VAL A 33 1.74 -8.99 2.70
N ARG A 34 2.58 -8.45 3.59
CA ARG A 34 2.32 -8.35 5.03
C ARG A 34 2.81 -7.02 5.57
N VAL A 35 2.22 -6.55 6.67
CA VAL A 35 2.73 -5.41 7.43
C VAL A 35 3.56 -5.94 8.59
N ILE A 36 4.82 -5.50 8.71
CA ILE A 36 5.75 -5.95 9.74
C ILE A 36 6.53 -4.71 10.22
N ALA A 37 6.54 -4.43 11.53
CA ALA A 37 7.33 -3.34 12.11
C ALA A 37 7.24 -1.97 11.39
N GLY A 38 6.05 -1.62 10.86
CA GLY A 38 5.83 -0.36 10.13
C GLY A 38 6.20 -0.39 8.64
N SER A 39 6.81 -1.47 8.14
CA SER A 39 7.06 -1.70 6.71
C SER A 39 5.94 -2.55 6.10
N VAL A 40 5.95 -2.62 4.77
CA VAL A 40 5.23 -3.64 4.00
C VAL A 40 6.26 -4.59 3.39
N GLU A 41 6.11 -5.88 3.65
CA GLU A 41 7.06 -6.91 3.24
C GLU A 41 6.40 -8.02 2.40
N TRP A 42 7.23 -8.65 1.57
CA TRP A 42 6.93 -9.82 0.78
C TRP A 42 7.99 -10.92 1.00
N PRO A 43 7.69 -12.18 0.67
CA PRO A 43 8.66 -13.26 0.80
C PRO A 43 9.97 -13.04 0.03
N GLY A 44 11.08 -13.31 0.72
CA GLY A 44 12.43 -13.22 0.15
C GLY A 44 12.96 -11.80 0.12
N GLU A 45 12.99 -11.16 1.30
CA GLU A 45 13.72 -9.92 1.59
C GLU A 45 13.33 -8.76 0.67
N LEU A 46 12.02 -8.63 0.43
CA LEU A 46 11.48 -7.54 -0.36
C LEU A 46 10.53 -6.73 0.50
N ASP A 47 10.88 -5.47 0.74
CA ASP A 47 10.13 -4.58 1.60
C ASP A 47 10.04 -3.16 1.03
N LEU A 48 9.07 -2.41 1.53
CA LEU A 48 8.94 -0.98 1.40
C LEU A 48 8.76 -0.38 2.80
N SER A 49 9.59 0.60 3.14
CA SER A 49 9.55 1.25 4.45
C SER A 49 8.27 2.08 4.62
N TYR A 50 7.95 2.38 5.88
CA TYR A 50 6.88 3.30 6.24
C TYR A 50 6.97 4.62 5.45
N ASP A 51 8.17 5.22 5.42
CA ASP A 51 8.41 6.53 4.80
C ASP A 51 8.16 6.48 3.29
N THR A 52 8.66 5.45 2.59
CA THR A 52 8.41 5.28 1.15
C THR A 52 6.91 5.15 0.89
N LEU A 53 6.22 4.32 1.68
CA LEU A 53 4.78 4.13 1.54
C LEU A 53 4.01 5.42 1.81
N TYR A 54 4.40 6.22 2.81
CA TYR A 54 3.69 7.44 3.17
C TYR A 54 3.96 8.58 2.18
N LEU A 55 5.24 8.86 1.90
CA LEU A 55 5.67 10.02 1.11
C LEU A 55 5.31 9.89 -0.37
N GLU A 56 5.33 8.68 -0.92
CA GLU A 56 5.10 8.48 -2.36
C GLU A 56 3.68 8.02 -2.71
N SER A 57 2.87 7.64 -1.71
CA SER A 57 1.46 7.32 -1.95
C SER A 57 0.62 8.58 -2.12
N GLN A 58 -0.56 8.41 -2.74
CA GLN A 58 -1.54 9.48 -2.92
C GLN A 58 -2.64 9.38 -1.86
N PRO A 59 -3.05 10.49 -1.21
CA PRO A 59 -4.19 10.49 -0.30
C PRO A 59 -5.46 10.02 -1.01
N VAL A 60 -6.27 9.23 -0.31
CA VAL A 60 -7.62 8.85 -0.75
C VAL A 60 -8.59 9.71 0.03
N ALA A 61 -9.43 10.48 -0.67
CA ALA A 61 -10.51 11.19 -0.02
C ALA A 61 -11.46 10.17 0.65
N ASP A 62 -11.82 10.45 1.90
CA ASP A 62 -12.96 9.80 2.53
C ASP A 62 -14.21 10.20 1.77
N VAL A 63 -14.77 9.28 0.97
CA VAL A 63 -16.13 9.46 0.47
C VAL A 63 -17.03 9.34 1.69
N ALA A 64 -17.46 10.49 2.22
CA ALA A 64 -18.46 10.53 3.27
C ALA A 64 -19.70 9.78 2.76
N VAL A 65 -19.92 8.57 3.29
CA VAL A 65 -21.20 7.88 3.14
C VAL A 65 -22.20 8.75 3.90
N THR A 66 -22.91 9.59 3.16
CA THR A 66 -23.98 10.41 3.73
C THR A 66 -25.17 9.46 3.89
N GLU A 67 -25.37 8.92 5.09
CA GLU A 67 -26.65 8.27 5.43
C GLU A 67 -27.73 9.36 5.41
N ALA A 68 -28.57 9.32 4.38
CA ALA A 68 -29.85 10.01 4.40
C ALA A 68 -30.77 9.28 5.38
N VAL A 69 -30.81 9.72 6.63
CA VAL A 69 -31.90 9.38 7.54
C VAL A 69 -33.14 10.14 7.05
N ALA A 70 -33.99 9.46 6.29
CA ALA A 70 -35.32 9.94 5.97
C ALA A 70 -36.19 9.82 7.24
N ALA A 71 -36.63 10.97 7.75
CA ALA A 71 -37.71 11.10 8.73
C ALA A 71 -39.07 11.12 8.02
#